data_AF-A0A523FGA4-F1
#
_entry.id   AF-A0A523FGA4-F1
#
_cell.length_a   1.000
_cell.length_b   1.000
_cell.length_c   1.000
_cell.angle_alpha   90.00
_cell.angle_beta   90.00
_cell.angle_gamma   90.00
#
_symmetry.space_group_name_H-M   'P 1'
#
loop_
_entity.id
_entity.type
_entity.pdbx_description
1 polymer ?
#
loop_
_entity_poly.entity_id
_entity_poly.type
_entity_poly.pdbx_seq_one_letter_code
_entity_poly.pdbx_strand_id
1 'polypeptide(L)'
;MARRFALFLFAGALAAAAPAQADPYPVAVLQGLDKITARVSTIEVRIGETAEFGSLRITPRICDKRPPVEPPESAAFLEISDAKPGEARADLFSGWMFASSPALSALEHPVYDIWVLDCRNAEISSSDSSE
;
A
#
# COMPACT_ATOMS: atom_id res chain seq x y z
N MET A 1 -17.46 -68.23 11.72
CA MET A 1 -17.61 -67.19 10.67
C MET A 1 -17.05 -65.88 11.20
N ALA A 2 -15.85 -65.50 10.78
CA ALA A 2 -15.17 -64.29 11.25
C ALA A 2 -15.33 -63.16 10.21
N ARG A 3 -16.03 -62.09 10.57
CA ARG A 3 -16.09 -60.86 9.77
C ARG A 3 -14.96 -59.94 10.22
N ARG A 4 -13.90 -59.87 9.40
CA ARG A 4 -12.80 -58.91 9.55
C ARG A 4 -13.30 -57.52 9.12
N PHE A 5 -13.57 -56.65 10.08
CA PHE A 5 -13.74 -55.22 9.82
C PHE A 5 -12.34 -54.60 9.76
N ALA A 6 -11.88 -54.28 8.55
CA ALA A 6 -10.65 -53.50 8.37
C ALA A 6 -10.99 -52.02 8.63
N LEU A 7 -10.59 -51.51 9.79
CA LEU A 7 -10.54 -50.07 10.03
C LEU A 7 -9.39 -49.48 9.20
N PHE A 8 -9.72 -48.86 8.07
CA PHE A 8 -8.81 -47.94 7.40
C PHE A 8 -8.72 -46.64 8.23
N LEU A 9 -7.62 -46.48 8.96
CA LEU A 9 -7.23 -45.22 9.58
C LEU A 9 -6.82 -44.24 8.47
N PHE A 10 -7.75 -43.38 8.04
CA PHE A 10 -7.45 -42.25 7.18
C PHE A 10 -6.77 -41.17 8.04
N ALA A 11 -5.45 -41.24 8.16
CA ALA A 11 -4.64 -40.19 8.77
C ALA A 11 -4.66 -38.97 7.85
N GLY A 12 -5.58 -38.04 8.09
CA GLY A 12 -5.63 -36.76 7.39
C GLY A 12 -4.40 -35.93 7.71
N ALA A 13 -3.52 -35.73 6.72
CA ALA A 13 -2.43 -34.78 6.82
C ALA A 13 -3.00 -33.36 6.82
N LEU A 14 -3.01 -32.69 7.97
CA LEU A 14 -3.19 -31.24 8.02
C LEU A 14 -1.91 -30.59 7.47
N ALA A 15 -1.97 -30.09 6.25
CA ALA A 15 -0.96 -29.18 5.73
C ALA A 15 -1.10 -27.84 6.47
N ALA A 16 -0.10 -27.49 7.28
CA ALA A 16 -0.03 -26.18 7.92
C ALA A 16 0.36 -25.12 6.86
N ALA A 17 -0.55 -24.21 6.54
CA ALA A 17 -0.23 -23.03 5.74
C ALA A 17 0.60 -22.07 6.59
N ALA A 18 1.76 -21.62 6.07
CA ALA A 18 2.54 -20.57 6.71
C ALA A 18 1.78 -19.22 6.63
N PRO A 19 1.90 -18.35 7.64
CA PRO A 19 1.28 -17.03 7.59
C PRO A 19 1.91 -16.20 6.47
N ALA A 20 1.09 -15.55 5.65
CA ALA A 20 1.55 -14.52 4.72
C ALA A 20 2.17 -13.37 5.53
N GLN A 21 3.43 -13.04 5.26
CA GLN A 21 4.14 -11.96 5.93
C GLN A 21 4.38 -10.83 4.94
N ALA A 22 4.01 -9.61 5.31
CA ALA A 22 4.41 -8.42 4.59
C ALA A 22 5.60 -7.79 5.33
N ASP A 23 6.61 -7.39 4.56
CA ASP A 23 7.81 -6.77 5.12
C ASP A 23 7.61 -5.24 5.21
N PRO A 24 8.02 -4.60 6.30
CA PRO A 24 7.90 -3.15 6.46
C PRO A 24 8.99 -2.41 5.67
N TYR A 25 8.61 -1.30 5.04
CA TYR A 25 9.50 -0.46 4.24
C TYR A 25 9.48 1.01 4.68
N PRO A 26 10.63 1.70 4.62
CA PRO A 26 10.77 3.06 5.16
C PRO A 26 10.22 4.17 4.25
N VAL A 27 9.90 3.89 2.98
CA VAL A 27 9.41 4.88 2.01
C VAL A 27 8.12 4.40 1.36
N ALA A 28 7.08 5.24 1.42
CA ALA A 28 5.87 5.08 0.63
C ALA A 28 6.00 5.86 -0.68
N VAL A 29 5.73 5.19 -1.80
CA VAL A 29 5.69 5.78 -3.14
C VAL A 29 4.24 5.93 -3.53
N LEU A 30 3.82 7.17 -3.71
CA LEU A 30 2.45 7.54 -4.04
C LEU A 30 2.41 8.19 -5.42
N GLN A 31 1.26 8.15 -6.06
CA GLN A 31 0.96 8.94 -7.24
C GLN A 31 -0.10 9.97 -6.91
N GLY A 32 0.15 11.21 -7.33
CA GLY A 32 -0.80 12.30 -7.24
C GLY A 32 -1.19 12.79 -8.62
N LEU A 33 -2.50 12.92 -8.87
CA LEU A 33 -3.04 13.58 -10.05
C LEU A 33 -3.67 14.91 -9.64
N ASP A 34 -3.24 16.00 -10.24
CA ASP A 34 -3.98 17.27 -10.24
C ASP A 34 -4.94 17.27 -11.43
N LYS A 35 -6.25 17.20 -11.15
CA LYS A 35 -7.32 17.14 -12.14
C LYS A 35 -7.50 18.46 -12.90
N ILE A 36 -7.05 19.59 -12.33
CA ILE A 36 -7.17 20.91 -12.95
C ILE A 36 -6.06 21.09 -13.99
N THR A 37 -4.83 20.68 -13.66
CA THR A 37 -3.70 20.81 -14.58
C THR A 37 -3.43 19.56 -15.40
N ALA A 38 -4.15 18.47 -15.14
CA ALA A 38 -3.92 17.14 -15.70
C ALA A 38 -2.47 16.63 -15.49
N ARG A 39 -1.80 17.06 -14.41
CA ARG A 39 -0.43 16.66 -14.10
C ARG A 39 -0.42 15.48 -13.13
N VAL A 40 0.29 14.43 -13.50
CA VAL A 40 0.60 13.29 -12.63
C VAL A 40 2.00 13.47 -12.06
N SER A 41 2.17 13.24 -10.77
CA SER A 41 3.45 13.35 -10.06
C SER A 41 3.65 12.15 -9.14
N THR A 42 4.88 11.68 -9.04
CA THR A 42 5.28 10.68 -8.05
C THR A 42 5.71 11.40 -6.78
N ILE A 43 5.21 10.95 -5.63
CA ILE A 43 5.47 11.52 -4.33
C ILE A 43 6.09 10.42 -3.48
N GLU A 44 7.37 10.58 -3.12
CA GLU A 44 8.06 9.65 -2.22
C GLU A 44 8.13 10.26 -0.83
N VAL A 45 7.62 9.55 0.17
CA VAL A 45 7.50 10.05 1.54
C VAL A 45 8.02 9.00 2.51
N ARG A 46 8.93 9.39 3.41
CA ARG A 46 9.37 8.51 4.48
C ARG A 46 8.27 8.29 5.50
N ILE A 47 8.22 7.10 6.08
CA ILE A 47 7.23 6.80 7.11
C ILE A 47 7.36 7.76 8.29
N GLY A 48 6.23 8.37 8.67
CA GLY A 48 6.14 9.38 9.72
C GLY A 48 6.45 10.81 9.29
N GLU A 49 7.04 11.01 8.11
CA GLU A 49 7.23 12.34 7.51
C GLU A 49 5.99 12.77 6.73
N THR A 50 5.94 14.06 6.44
CA THR A 50 4.80 14.67 5.78
C THR A 50 5.27 15.33 4.48
N ALA A 51 4.64 14.95 3.36
CA ALA A 51 4.82 15.62 2.07
C ALA A 51 3.63 16.54 1.75
N GLU A 52 3.87 17.52 0.92
CA GLU A 52 2.85 18.46 0.43
C GLU A 52 2.62 18.26 -1.07
N PHE A 53 1.36 18.22 -1.48
CA PHE A 53 0.93 18.13 -2.88
C PHE A 53 -0.25 19.07 -3.11
N GLY A 54 0.03 20.23 -3.71
CA GLY A 54 -0.96 21.30 -3.77
C GLY A 54 -1.32 21.79 -2.36
N SER A 55 -2.60 21.74 -2.00
CA SER A 55 -3.07 22.03 -0.62
C SER A 55 -3.07 20.80 0.29
N LEU A 56 -2.80 19.61 -0.24
CA LEU A 56 -2.81 18.38 0.54
C LEU A 56 -1.53 18.21 1.34
N ARG A 57 -1.73 17.71 2.56
CA ARG A 57 -0.67 17.28 3.46
C ARG A 57 -0.81 15.77 3.67
N ILE A 58 0.18 15.00 3.23
CA ILE A 58 0.14 13.54 3.13
C ILE A 58 1.17 12.95 4.08
N THR A 59 0.75 12.06 4.98
CA THR A 59 1.62 11.43 5.99
C THR A 59 1.40 9.91 5.99
N PRO A 60 2.31 9.12 5.41
CA PRO A 60 2.28 7.67 5.58
C PRO A 60 2.70 7.27 6.99
N ARG A 61 1.94 6.37 7.62
CA ARG A 61 2.25 5.80 8.93
C ARG A 61 2.85 4.41 8.85
N ILE A 62 2.46 3.65 7.83
CA ILE A 62 2.90 2.28 7.59
C ILE A 62 3.00 2.09 6.08
N CYS A 63 4.00 1.34 5.61
CA CYS A 63 4.07 0.86 4.24
C CYS A 63 4.69 -0.52 4.25
N ASP A 64 3.89 -1.52 3.89
CA ASP A 64 4.28 -2.92 3.89
C ASP A 64 4.17 -3.48 2.48
N LYS A 65 5.10 -4.35 2.11
CA LYS A 65 5.12 -4.99 0.80
C LYS A 65 5.37 -6.48 0.93
N ARG A 66 4.64 -7.26 0.12
CA ARG A 66 4.76 -8.71 0.11
C ARG A 66 6.04 -9.17 -0.57
N PRO A 67 6.64 -10.28 -0.11
CA PRO A 67 7.81 -10.87 -0.75
C PRO A 67 7.46 -11.40 -2.16
N PRO A 68 8.47 -11.54 -3.05
CA PRO A 68 8.26 -11.88 -4.46
C PRO A 68 7.73 -13.31 -4.70
N VAL A 69 7.75 -14.17 -3.68
CA VAL A 69 7.20 -15.53 -3.75
C VAL A 69 5.66 -15.56 -3.60
N GLU A 70 5.07 -14.44 -3.16
CA GLU A 70 3.64 -14.25 -3.02
C GLU A 70 3.09 -13.32 -4.12
N PRO A 71 1.76 -13.28 -4.35
CA PRO A 71 1.18 -12.29 -5.26
C PRO A 71 1.58 -10.86 -4.83
N PRO A 72 2.13 -10.04 -5.74
CA PRO A 72 2.71 -8.75 -5.41
C PRO A 72 1.63 -7.81 -4.87
N GLU A 73 1.92 -7.21 -3.72
CA GLU A 73 1.08 -6.18 -3.10
C GLU A 73 1.96 -5.24 -2.29
N SER A 74 1.65 -3.95 -2.37
CA SER A 74 2.22 -2.89 -1.54
C SER A 74 1.06 -2.13 -0.93
N ALA A 75 0.96 -2.12 0.39
CA ALA A 75 -0.12 -1.49 1.12
C ALA A 75 0.43 -0.44 2.08
N ALA A 76 -0.21 0.74 2.14
CA ALA A 76 0.21 1.80 3.05
C ALA A 76 -0.97 2.36 3.84
N PHE A 77 -0.77 2.59 5.13
CA PHE A 77 -1.71 3.36 5.94
C PHE A 77 -1.35 4.84 5.83
N LEU A 78 -2.27 5.65 5.30
CA LEU A 78 -2.05 7.08 5.06
C LEU A 78 -3.02 7.91 5.89
N GLU A 79 -2.53 9.05 6.36
CA GLU A 79 -3.34 10.17 6.85
C GLU A 79 -3.15 11.35 5.88
N ILE A 80 -4.25 11.86 5.35
CA ILE A 80 -4.25 12.98 4.39
C ILE A 80 -5.23 14.03 4.86
N SER A 81 -4.78 15.28 4.85
CA SER A 81 -5.59 16.44 5.19
C SER A 81 -5.44 17.55 4.17
N ASP A 82 -6.45 18.39 4.04
CA ASP A 82 -6.42 19.64 3.29
C ASP A 82 -5.97 20.79 4.20
N ALA A 83 -4.95 21.53 3.78
CA ALA A 83 -4.38 22.67 4.51
C ALA A 83 -4.46 23.93 3.64
N LYS A 84 -5.70 24.36 3.32
CA LYS A 84 -5.93 25.58 2.54
C LYS A 84 -5.50 26.84 3.30
N PRO A 85 -4.88 27.84 2.62
CA PRO A 85 -4.53 29.10 3.25
C PRO A 85 -5.74 29.81 3.86
N GLY A 86 -5.66 30.13 5.16
CA GLY A 86 -6.71 30.87 5.87
C GLY A 86 -7.90 30.02 6.35
N GLU A 87 -7.89 28.71 6.10
CA GLU A 87 -8.89 27.77 6.60
C GLU A 87 -8.30 26.85 7.67
N ALA A 88 -9.16 26.28 8.51
CA ALA A 88 -8.75 25.22 9.42
C ALA A 88 -8.41 23.95 8.64
N ARG A 89 -7.40 23.20 9.12
CA ARG A 89 -7.04 21.90 8.54
C ARG A 89 -8.24 20.96 8.59
N ALA A 90 -8.56 20.34 7.45
CA ALA A 90 -9.62 19.35 7.33
C ALA A 90 -9.03 17.97 7.02
N ASP A 91 -9.30 16.97 7.85
CA ASP A 91 -8.87 15.60 7.56
C ASP A 91 -9.75 15.01 6.44
N LEU A 92 -9.11 14.52 5.38
CA LEU A 92 -9.77 14.02 4.18
C LEU A 92 -9.75 12.49 4.10
N PHE A 93 -8.67 11.86 4.54
CA PHE A 93 -8.49 10.41 4.46
C PHE A 93 -7.66 9.90 5.63
N SER A 94 -8.08 8.77 6.19
CA SER A 94 -7.29 7.99 7.14
C SER A 94 -7.62 6.51 6.93
N GLY A 95 -6.67 5.75 6.37
CA GLY A 95 -6.96 4.38 5.98
C GLY A 95 -5.84 3.69 5.22
N TRP A 96 -6.10 2.43 4.86
CA TRP A 96 -5.21 1.59 4.08
C TRP A 96 -5.46 1.74 2.59
N MET A 97 -4.42 2.02 1.83
CA MET A 97 -4.41 1.99 0.37
C MET A 97 -3.63 0.78 -0.15
N PHE A 98 -4.04 0.25 -1.30
CA PHE A 98 -3.47 -0.95 -1.91
C PHE A 98 -3.00 -0.65 -3.33
N ALA A 99 -1.73 -0.92 -3.63
CA ALA A 99 -1.15 -0.65 -4.93
C ALA A 99 -1.79 -1.49 -6.05
N SER A 100 -2.16 -2.74 -5.77
CA SER A 100 -2.78 -3.61 -6.77
C SER A 100 -4.22 -3.22 -7.12
N SER A 101 -4.91 -2.53 -6.20
CA SER A 101 -6.34 -2.21 -6.30
C SER A 101 -6.65 -0.78 -5.82
N PRO A 102 -6.12 0.27 -6.46
CA PRO A 102 -6.29 1.66 -6.00
C PRO A 102 -7.75 2.09 -5.83
N ALA A 103 -8.63 1.62 -6.72
CA ALA A 103 -10.06 1.95 -6.69
C ALA A 103 -10.79 1.51 -5.40
N LEU A 104 -10.19 0.65 -4.56
CA LEU A 104 -10.80 0.25 -3.29
C LEU A 104 -10.64 1.28 -2.18
N SER A 105 -9.59 2.10 -2.23
CA SER A 105 -9.31 3.03 -1.11
C SER A 105 -8.45 4.23 -1.48
N ALA A 106 -8.38 4.65 -2.74
CA ALA A 106 -7.73 5.90 -3.12
C ALA A 106 -8.44 7.12 -2.51
N LEU A 107 -7.71 8.22 -2.32
CA LEU A 107 -8.32 9.50 -2.03
C LEU A 107 -8.85 10.09 -3.35
N GLU A 108 -10.16 10.26 -3.43
CA GLU A 108 -10.82 10.98 -4.51
C GLU A 108 -11.25 12.37 -4.03
N HIS A 109 -10.43 13.38 -4.26
CA HIS A 109 -10.72 14.77 -3.94
C HIS A 109 -11.17 15.52 -5.22
N PRO A 110 -12.00 16.59 -5.14
CA PRO A 110 -12.46 17.31 -6.34
C PRO A 110 -11.34 17.85 -7.23
N VAL A 111 -10.18 18.15 -6.64
CA VAL A 111 -9.00 18.70 -7.34
C VAL A 111 -7.88 17.67 -7.51
N TYR A 112 -7.77 16.72 -6.58
CA TYR A 112 -6.60 15.84 -6.49
C TYR A 112 -7.03 14.37 -6.37
N ASP A 113 -6.28 13.46 -6.95
CA ASP A 113 -6.38 12.03 -6.60
C ASP A 113 -5.05 11.55 -6.05
N ILE A 114 -5.07 10.77 -4.98
CA ILE A 114 -3.87 10.16 -4.38
C ILE A 114 -4.08 8.66 -4.25
N TRP A 115 -3.09 7.88 -4.71
CA TRP A 115 -3.05 6.44 -4.50
C TRP A 115 -1.62 5.92 -4.27
N VAL A 116 -1.49 4.76 -3.66
CA VAL A 116 -0.21 4.07 -3.45
C VAL A 116 0.23 3.39 -4.74
N LEU A 117 1.51 3.50 -5.07
CA LEU A 117 2.16 2.73 -6.13
C LEU A 117 3.05 1.62 -5.57
N ASP A 118 3.82 1.91 -4.53
CA ASP A 118 4.81 0.96 -4.01
C ASP A 118 5.30 1.31 -2.59
N CYS A 119 5.94 0.35 -1.94
CA CYS A 119 6.76 0.57 -0.76
C CYS A 119 8.22 0.23 -1.10
N ARG A 120 9.16 1.10 -0.74
CA ARG A 120 10.57 0.99 -1.12
C ARG A 120 11.52 1.22 0.05
N ASN A 121 12.72 0.69 -0.11
CA ASN A 121 13.84 1.01 0.78
C ASN A 121 14.33 2.43 0.52
N ALA A 122 14.97 3.01 1.52
CA ALA A 122 15.61 4.33 1.42
C ALA A 122 16.96 4.22 0.71
N GLU A 123 16.97 3.76 -0.54
CA GLU A 123 18.18 3.65 -1.38
C GLU A 123 17.90 4.28 -2.75
N ILE A 124 18.82 5.15 -3.15
CA ILE A 124 18.76 6.15 -4.21
C ILE A 124 18.61 5.51 -5.59
N SER A 125 17.87 6.19 -6.48
CA SER A 125 17.79 5.92 -7.92
C SER A 125 19.15 5.54 -8.52
N SER A 126 19.36 4.26 -8.80
CA SER A 126 20.23 3.84 -9.89
C SER A 126 19.32 3.39 -11.02
N SER A 127 19.22 4.25 -12.03
CA SER A 127 18.76 3.92 -13.37
C SER A 127 19.34 2.58 -13.83
N ASP A 128 18.49 1.57 -14.00
CA ASP A 128 18.79 0.45 -14.89
C ASP A 128 18.34 0.85 -16.30
N SER A 129 19.26 1.47 -17.03
CA SER A 129 19.30 1.33 -18.47
C SER A 129 19.80 -0.08 -18.76
N SER A 130 19.03 -0.89 -19.46
CA SER A 130 19.52 -2.14 -20.03
C SER A 130 18.96 -2.30 -21.44
N GLU A 131 19.84 -2.01 -22.39
CA GLU A 131 19.94 -2.44 -23.80
C GLU A 131 18.69 -2.93 -24.55
#